data_AF-A0A7C0W117-F1
#
_entry.id   AF-A0A7C0W117-F1
#
_cell.length_a   1.000
_cell.length_b   1.000
_cell.length_c   1.000
_cell.angle_alpha   90.00
_cell.angle_beta   90.00
_cell.angle_gamma   90.00
#
_symmetry.space_group_name_H-M   'P 1'
#
loop_
_entity.id
_entity.type
_entity.pdbx_description
1 polymer ?
#
loop_
_entity_poly.entity_id
_entity_poly.type
_entity_poly.pdbx_seq_one_letter_code
_entity_poly.pdbx_strand_id
1 'polypeptide(L)'
;MKTYSLNSLWKYRLNNGEKYRDIQVPSNWYLQGLNHSGKVYYQKKFEISTQKDKEYYLIFKGVDYFCKVKLNGRLIGEHEGYFQEFSFMITNILKDGENLLE
;
A
#
# COMPACT_ATOMS: atom_id res chain seq x y z
N MET A 1 9.09 -14.01 -13.22
CA MET A 1 8.87 -12.70 -12.55
C MET A 1 9.35 -12.82 -11.11
N LYS A 2 10.17 -11.88 -10.61
CA LYS A 2 10.60 -11.86 -9.20
C LYS A 2 9.60 -11.02 -8.41
N THR A 3 9.09 -11.55 -7.30
CA THR A 3 8.09 -10.88 -6.48
C THR A 3 8.66 -10.62 -5.09
N TYR A 4 8.41 -9.42 -4.57
CA TYR A 4 8.72 -9.04 -3.21
C TYR A 4 7.39 -8.77 -2.49
N SER A 5 7.14 -9.48 -1.40
CA SER A 5 5.93 -9.30 -0.62
C SER A 5 6.07 -8.07 0.28
N LEU A 6 5.07 -7.19 0.25
CA LEU A 6 4.91 -6.11 1.24
C LEU A 6 3.96 -6.50 2.38
N ASN A 7 3.43 -7.72 2.38
CA ASN A 7 2.62 -8.25 3.49
C ASN A 7 3.48 -8.35 4.75
N SER A 8 3.09 -7.64 5.79
CA SER A 8 3.75 -7.56 7.10
C SER A 8 2.96 -6.56 7.96
N LEU A 9 3.60 -6.01 9.00
CA LEU A 9 3.09 -4.83 9.70
C LEU A 9 3.14 -3.60 8.81
N TRP A 10 2.00 -2.95 8.70
CA TRP A 10 1.79 -1.63 8.13
C TRP A 10 1.44 -0.66 9.25
N LYS A 11 1.67 0.62 9.00
CA LYS A 11 1.23 1.67 9.90
C LYS A 11 -0.13 2.17 9.43
N TYR A 12 -1.08 2.42 10.33
CA TYR A 12 -2.37 3.01 9.99
C TYR A 12 -2.77 4.15 10.93
N ARG A 13 -3.69 5.00 10.47
CA ARG A 13 -4.39 6.03 11.25
C ARG A 13 -5.78 6.30 10.68
N LEU A 14 -6.71 6.85 11.46
CA LEU A 14 -8.07 7.15 10.99
C LEU A 14 -8.15 8.57 10.43
N ASN A 15 -7.46 9.53 11.07
CA ASN A 15 -7.53 10.93 10.68
C ASN A 15 -6.15 11.58 10.58
N ASN A 16 -6.09 12.71 9.88
CA ASN A 16 -4.90 13.55 9.84
C ASN A 16 -4.54 14.05 11.24
N GLY A 17 -3.26 14.03 11.58
CA GLY A 17 -2.77 14.45 12.90
C GLY A 17 -2.84 13.36 13.98
N GLU A 18 -3.52 12.23 13.74
CA GLU A 18 -3.46 11.10 14.65
C GLU A 18 -2.13 10.34 14.56
N LYS A 19 -1.73 9.75 15.69
CA LYS A 19 -0.55 8.87 15.77
C LYS A 19 -0.81 7.59 14.98
N TYR A 20 0.21 7.15 14.25
CA TYR A 20 0.18 5.86 13.58
C TYR A 20 0.22 4.70 14.59
N ARG A 21 -0.53 3.64 14.28
CA ARG A 21 -0.53 2.35 14.97
C ARG A 21 -0.17 1.25 14.00
N ASP A 22 0.14 0.06 14.51
CA ASP A 22 0.45 -1.10 13.67
C ASP A 22 -0.80 -1.89 13.31
N ILE A 23 -0.83 -2.41 12.08
CA ILE A 23 -1.85 -3.33 11.59
C ILE A 23 -1.22 -4.37 10.66
N GLN A 24 -1.64 -5.62 10.77
CA GLN A 24 -1.13 -6.71 9.95
C GLN A 24 -1.86 -6.75 8.60
N VAL A 25 -1.08 -6.85 7.52
CA VAL A 25 -1.57 -7.11 6.17
C VAL A 25 -1.03 -8.47 5.71
N PRO A 26 -1.85 -9.34 5.10
CA PRO A 26 -3.28 -9.16 4.79
C PRO A 26 -4.16 -9.46 6.01
N SER A 27 -5.21 -8.68 6.23
CA SER A 27 -6.34 -8.99 7.11
C SER A 27 -7.36 -7.85 7.05
N ASN A 28 -8.60 -8.12 7.41
CA ASN A 28 -9.61 -7.09 7.63
C ASN A 28 -9.34 -6.38 8.98
N TRP A 29 -9.49 -5.05 9.03
CA TRP A 29 -9.17 -4.28 10.23
C TRP A 29 -10.11 -4.55 11.42
N TYR A 30 -11.37 -4.93 11.17
CA TYR A 30 -12.33 -5.30 12.20
C TYR A 30 -11.87 -6.53 12.97
N LEU A 31 -11.34 -7.54 12.28
CA LEU A 31 -10.76 -8.74 12.89
C LEU A 31 -9.51 -8.43 13.74
N GLN A 32 -8.93 -7.24 13.58
CA GLN A 32 -7.80 -6.75 14.36
C GLN A 32 -8.24 -5.74 15.45
N GLY A 33 -9.53 -5.69 15.76
CA GLY A 33 -10.08 -4.88 16.85
C GLY A 33 -10.39 -3.43 16.47
N LEU A 34 -10.27 -3.05 15.18
CA LEU A 34 -10.67 -1.72 14.72
C LEU A 34 -12.15 -1.73 14.30
N ASN A 35 -13.06 -1.40 15.22
CA ASN A 35 -14.46 -1.19 14.88
C ASN A 35 -14.66 0.21 14.28
N HIS A 36 -14.31 0.36 13.01
CA HIS A 36 -14.43 1.62 12.27
C HIS A 36 -15.12 1.39 10.92
N SER A 37 -16.09 2.26 10.61
CA SER A 37 -16.73 2.36 9.30
C SER A 37 -16.26 3.62 8.61
N GLY A 38 -15.67 3.49 7.42
CA GLY A 38 -15.15 4.61 6.66
C GLY A 38 -13.77 4.32 6.08
N LYS A 39 -13.00 5.39 5.91
CA LYS A 39 -11.64 5.33 5.34
C LYS A 39 -10.61 5.09 6.44
N VAL A 40 -9.57 4.34 6.10
CA VAL A 40 -8.39 4.18 6.94
C VAL A 40 -7.17 4.50 6.10
N TYR A 41 -6.25 5.28 6.66
CA TYR A 41 -4.98 5.58 6.00
C TYR A 41 -3.96 4.51 6.37
N TYR A 42 -3.35 3.91 5.37
CA TYR A 42 -2.25 2.95 5.54
C TYR A 42 -0.94 3.60 5.09
N GLN A 43 0.18 3.15 5.63
CA GLN A 43 1.49 3.45 5.08
C GLN A 43 2.46 2.29 5.31
N LYS A 44 3.37 2.11 4.35
CA LYS A 44 4.46 1.14 4.41
C LYS A 44 5.73 1.73 3.83
N LYS A 45 6.78 1.72 4.64
CA LYS A 45 8.15 1.91 4.15
C LYS A 45 8.71 0.58 3.66
N PHE A 46 9.41 0.61 2.53
CA PHE A 46 10.09 -0.56 1.98
C PHE A 46 11.37 -0.16 1.25
N GLU A 47 12.33 -1.07 1.22
CA GLU A 47 13.63 -0.91 0.58
C GLU A 47 13.68 -1.74 -0.71
N ILE A 48 14.23 -1.17 -1.78
CA ILE A 48 14.48 -1.91 -3.02
C ILE A 48 15.68 -1.37 -3.78
N SER A 49 16.50 -2.28 -4.31
CA SER A 49 17.55 -1.93 -5.27
C SER A 49 16.99 -2.00 -6.69
N THR A 50 16.92 -0.86 -7.34
CA THR A 50 16.38 -0.71 -8.70
C THR A 50 17.42 -1.09 -9.75
N GLN A 51 16.94 -1.59 -10.90
CA GLN A 51 17.78 -1.95 -12.04
C GLN A 51 17.28 -1.20 -13.27
N LYS A 52 18.19 -0.61 -14.06
CA LYS A 52 17.85 0.25 -15.21
C LYS A 52 16.96 -0.44 -16.26
N ASP A 53 17.12 -1.76 -16.44
CA ASP A 53 16.43 -2.52 -17.49
C ASP A 53 15.31 -3.42 -16.91
N LYS A 54 14.69 -3.00 -15.80
CA LYS A 54 13.59 -3.72 -15.17
C LYS A 54 12.36 -2.85 -15.05
N GLU A 55 11.21 -3.44 -15.34
CA GLU A 55 9.91 -2.86 -15.01
C GLU A 55 9.47 -3.32 -13.63
N TYR A 56 8.84 -2.39 -12.91
CA TYR A 56 8.33 -2.62 -11.57
C TYR A 56 6.83 -2.36 -11.54
N TYR A 57 6.09 -3.30 -10.97
CA TYR A 57 4.66 -3.21 -10.78
C TYR A 57 4.35 -3.37 -9.30
N LEU A 58 3.46 -2.52 -8.79
CA LEU A 58 2.86 -2.70 -7.48
C LEU A 58 1.53 -3.45 -7.67
N ILE A 59 1.38 -4.60 -7.02
CA ILE A 59 0.25 -5.50 -7.20
C ILE A 59 -0.53 -5.59 -5.89
N PHE A 60 -1.82 -5.29 -5.95
CA PHE A 60 -2.76 -5.44 -4.85
C PHE A 60 -3.71 -6.59 -5.14
N LYS A 61 -3.75 -7.58 -4.27
CA LYS A 61 -4.64 -8.75 -4.42
C LYS A 61 -6.11 -8.46 -4.03
N GLY A 62 -6.37 -7.29 -3.45
CA GLY A 62 -7.70 -6.85 -3.05
C GLY A 62 -7.63 -5.77 -1.98
N VAL A 63 -8.49 -4.76 -2.11
CA VAL A 63 -8.66 -3.68 -1.13
C VAL A 63 -10.15 -3.33 -1.09
N ASP A 64 -10.81 -3.63 0.02
CA ASP A 64 -12.24 -3.38 0.18
C ASP A 64 -12.50 -1.96 0.73
N TYR A 65 -13.30 -1.08 0.10
CA TYR A 65 -13.93 -1.19 -1.22
C TYR A 65 -13.29 -0.24 -2.26
N PHE A 66 -12.83 0.92 -1.79
CA PHE A 66 -12.23 1.95 -2.63
C PHE A 66 -10.90 2.39 -2.03
N CYS A 67 -9.90 2.60 -2.86
CA CYS A 67 -8.60 3.10 -2.42
C CYS A 67 -8.01 4.14 -3.37
N LYS A 68 -7.18 5.01 -2.81
CA LYS A 68 -6.24 5.86 -3.55
C LYS A 68 -4.84 5.45 -3.12
N VAL A 69 -3.96 5.21 -4.08
CA VAL A 69 -2.60 4.73 -3.79
C VAL A 69 -1.60 5.82 -4.14
N LYS A 70 -0.69 6.11 -3.21
CA LYS A 70 0.43 7.02 -3.42
C LYS A 70 1.75 6.29 -3.20
N LEU A 71 2.72 6.60 -4.05
CA LEU A 71 4.10 6.17 -3.89
C LEU A 71 4.99 7.40 -3.81
N ASN A 72 5.78 7.52 -2.76
CA ASN A 72 6.67 8.65 -2.51
C ASN A 72 5.92 10.00 -2.56
N GLY A 73 4.69 10.04 -2.03
CA GLY A 73 3.81 11.21 -2.03
C GLY A 73 3.08 11.49 -3.35
N ARG A 74 3.40 10.78 -4.45
CA ARG A 74 2.74 10.92 -5.76
C ARG A 74 1.56 9.95 -5.87
N LEU A 75 0.38 10.46 -6.19
CA LEU A 75 -0.78 9.62 -6.55
C LEU A 75 -0.45 8.80 -7.80
N ILE A 76 -0.53 7.47 -7.69
CA ILE A 76 -0.25 6.54 -8.80
C ILE A 76 -1.53 5.95 -9.39
N GLY A 77 -2.64 5.98 -8.65
CA GLY A 77 -3.93 5.52 -9.14
C GLY A 77 -4.97 5.37 -8.03
N GLU A 78 -6.17 4.96 -8.45
CA GLU A 78 -7.32 4.68 -7.60
C GLU A 78 -7.94 3.37 -8.07
N HIS A 79 -8.59 2.64 -7.17
CA HIS A 79 -9.30 1.40 -7.50
C HIS A 79 -10.58 1.29 -6.67
N GLU A 80 -11.63 0.78 -7.29
CA GLU A 80 -12.93 0.49 -6.69
C GLU A 80 -13.32 -0.96 -7.02
N GLY A 81 -13.58 -1.75 -5.98
CA GLY A 81 -13.87 -3.18 -6.11
C GLY A 81 -13.54 -3.94 -4.83
N TYR A 82 -14.24 -5.04 -4.58
CA TYR A 82 -14.04 -5.85 -3.36
C TYR A 82 -12.72 -6.64 -3.37
N PHE A 83 -12.68 -7.68 -4.22
CA PHE A 83 -11.60 -8.67 -4.23
C PHE A 83 -10.87 -8.73 -5.58
N GLN A 84 -11.03 -7.69 -6.40
CA GLN A 84 -10.38 -7.64 -7.70
C GLN A 84 -8.90 -7.32 -7.51
N GLU A 85 -8.04 -8.10 -8.17
CA GLU A 85 -6.62 -7.78 -8.27
C GLU A 85 -6.43 -6.58 -9.20
N PHE A 86 -5.58 -5.64 -8.80
CA PHE A 86 -5.18 -4.51 -9.63
C PHE A 86 -3.70 -4.21 -9.45
N SER A 87 -3.12 -3.51 -10.44
CA SER A 87 -1.71 -3.16 -10.39
C SER A 87 -1.41 -1.82 -11.04
N PHE A 88 -0.28 -1.24 -10.65
CA PHE A 88 0.24 0.00 -11.22
C PHE A 88 1.70 -0.20 -11.63
N MET A 89 2.06 0.26 -12.83
CA MET A 89 3.47 0.35 -13.23
C MET A 89 4.12 1.52 -12.49
N ILE A 90 5.16 1.25 -11.72
CA ILE A 90 5.81 2.21 -10.81
C ILE A 90 7.28 2.48 -11.14
N THR A 91 7.78 1.94 -12.26
CA THR A 91 9.19 2.05 -12.68
C THR A 91 9.74 3.47 -12.59
N ASN A 92 8.97 4.48 -13.03
CA ASN A 92 9.41 5.88 -13.10
C ASN A 92 9.22 6.67 -11.79
N ILE A 93 8.71 6.03 -10.74
CA ILE A 93 8.35 6.65 -9.45
C ILE A 93 9.16 6.04 -8.30
N LEU A 94 9.57 4.78 -8.49
CA LEU A 94 10.39 4.03 -7.55
C LEU A 94 11.77 4.67 -7.40
N LYS A 95 12.24 4.75 -6.16
CA LYS A 95 13.60 5.18 -5.82
C LYS A 95 14.46 3.95 -5.54
N ASP A 96 15.75 4.07 -5.81
CA ASP A 96 16.74 3.16 -5.24
C ASP A 96 16.85 3.42 -3.72
N GLY A 97 16.70 2.38 -2.92
CA GLY A 97 16.62 2.47 -1.46
C GLY A 97 15.19 2.61 -0.92
N GLU A 98 15.01 3.49 0.10
CA GLU A 98 13.75 3.61 0.83
C GLU A 98 12.65 4.26 -0.02
N ASN A 99 11.47 3.65 0.03
CA ASN A 99 10.24 4.15 -0.59
C ASN A 99 9.09 4.14 0.42
N LEU A 100 8.17 5.09 0.28
CA LEU A 100 6.96 5.19 1.09
C LEU A 100 5.73 4.91 0.23
N LEU A 101 5.01 3.85 0.54
CA LEU A 101 3.69 3.52 -0.01
C LEU A 101 2.61 3.95 0.97
N GLU A 102 1.57 4.62 0.46
CA GLU A 102 0.40 5.08 1.22
C GLU A 102 -0.90 4.74 0.50
#